data_AF-A0A2W0B576-F1
#
_entry.id   AF-A0A2W0B576-F1
#
_cell.length_a   1.000
_cell.length_b   1.000
_cell.length_c   1.000
_cell.angle_alpha   90.00
_cell.angle_beta   90.00
_cell.angle_gamma   90.00
#
_symmetry.space_group_name_H-M   'P 1'
#
loop_
_entity.id
_entity.type
_entity.pdbx_description
1 polymer ?
#
loop_
_entity_poly.entity_id
_entity_poly.type
_entity_poly.pdbx_seq_one_letter_code
_entity_poly.pdbx_strand_id
1 'polypeptide(L)'
;LPGDPLRTFIDTTAEVQRAMGFQNEKDHPEVAPSQFEINYSYGEAVAAADQIQLYKLICRQVATKMGFTASFLPKPVVGVNGSGMHTNVSVSKNGKNMFWDPKGEEKLAKVAWSFLDRILSHGNDICLLLNASVNAYRRLDPHFEAPNQIKASPVDRGSMIRIPIGNEKTSRVEVRSVSPDANPYMVMYAVFRTGIQGEIAKIKNLRQAERYLPDNIYTAIDDFLTAEWTTTLLGEDVKARYADLKKASADRCPRLLGTFVKTPEVQYHHDVYNQYLWNLF
;
A
#
# COMPACT_ATOMS: atom_id res chain seq x y z
N LEU A 1 19.55 16.51 13.64
CA LEU A 1 20.30 17.03 14.82
C LEU A 1 19.30 17.36 15.93
N PRO A 2 19.67 17.42 17.21
CA PRO A 2 18.78 17.92 18.26
C PRO A 2 18.24 19.30 17.88
N GLY A 3 16.91 19.49 17.94
CA GLY A 3 16.24 20.74 17.53
C GLY A 3 15.92 20.87 16.04
N ASP A 4 16.25 19.87 15.21
CA ASP A 4 15.79 19.81 13.83
C ASP A 4 14.24 19.73 13.79
N PRO A 5 13.54 20.61 13.04
CA PRO A 5 12.07 20.62 13.03
C PRO A 5 11.45 19.31 12.54
N LEU A 6 12.08 18.64 11.58
CA LEU A 6 11.60 17.35 11.06
C LEU A 6 11.86 16.23 12.05
N ARG A 7 13.00 16.26 12.74
CA ARG A 7 13.25 15.32 13.84
C ARG A 7 12.21 15.48 14.96
N THR A 8 11.91 16.73 15.33
CA THR A 8 10.90 17.06 16.34
C THR A 8 9.52 16.56 15.93
N PHE A 9 9.20 16.60 14.63
CA PHE A 9 7.95 16.05 14.10
C PHE A 9 7.87 14.52 14.28
N ILE A 10 8.94 13.80 13.94
CA ILE A 10 9.01 12.34 14.11
C ILE A 10 8.85 11.97 15.58
N ASP A 11 9.66 12.57 16.45
CA ASP A 11 9.68 12.26 17.88
C ASP A 11 8.30 12.55 18.51
N THR A 12 7.72 13.72 18.22
CA THR A 12 6.37 14.09 18.72
C THR A 12 5.29 13.13 18.21
N THR A 13 5.35 12.74 16.94
CA THR A 13 4.41 11.78 16.36
C THR A 13 4.50 10.42 17.04
N ALA A 14 5.73 9.94 17.27
CA ALA A 14 5.97 8.67 17.97
C ALA A 14 5.45 8.70 19.41
N GLU A 15 5.65 9.79 20.16
CA GLU A 15 5.11 9.91 21.52
C GLU A 15 3.57 9.89 21.55
N VAL A 16 2.91 10.60 20.62
CA VAL A 16 1.44 10.59 20.52
C VAL A 16 0.93 9.19 20.19
N GLN A 17 1.59 8.48 19.27
CA GLN A 17 1.24 7.10 18.93
C GLN A 17 1.39 6.17 20.14
N ARG A 18 2.49 6.25 20.89
CA ARG A 18 2.67 5.46 22.12
C ARG A 18 1.61 5.78 23.17
N ALA A 19 1.24 7.05 23.34
CA ALA A 19 0.16 7.46 24.24
C ALA A 19 -1.21 6.91 23.80
N MET A 20 -1.40 6.63 22.51
CA MET A 20 -2.59 5.98 21.95
C MET A 20 -2.47 4.44 21.88
N GLY A 21 -1.43 3.85 22.47
CA GLY A 21 -1.27 2.40 22.58
C GLY A 21 -0.63 1.71 21.37
N PHE A 22 -0.02 2.47 20.44
CA PHE A 22 0.79 1.88 19.38
C PHE A 22 2.08 1.31 19.98
N GLN A 23 2.44 0.10 19.56
CA GLN A 23 3.71 -0.54 19.91
C GLN A 23 4.77 -0.15 18.88
N ASN A 24 5.31 1.06 18.96
CA ASN A 24 6.29 1.56 17.99
C ASN A 24 7.58 0.72 18.00
N GLU A 25 8.06 0.34 16.82
CA GLU A 25 9.24 -0.51 16.65
C GLU A 25 10.46 0.27 16.17
N LYS A 26 10.27 1.18 15.21
CA LYS A 26 11.35 1.95 14.59
C LYS A 26 10.79 3.21 13.96
N ASP A 27 11.53 4.30 14.04
CA ASP A 27 11.31 5.53 13.28
C ASP A 27 12.61 5.94 12.57
N HIS A 28 12.52 6.42 11.34
CA HIS A 28 13.67 6.94 10.62
C HIS A 28 13.31 7.87 9.45
N PRO A 29 14.23 8.77 9.05
CA PRO A 29 14.17 9.35 7.73
C PRO A 29 14.26 8.27 6.65
N GLU A 30 13.51 8.49 5.59
CA GLU A 30 13.52 7.69 4.37
C GLU A 30 14.42 8.32 3.30
N VAL A 31 14.48 7.70 2.13
CA VAL A 31 15.42 8.06 1.05
C VAL A 31 15.23 9.50 0.54
N ALA A 32 13.98 9.96 0.35
CA ALA A 32 13.72 11.30 -0.17
C ALA A 32 13.77 12.39 0.92
N PRO A 33 14.14 13.65 0.57
CA PRO A 33 14.09 14.76 1.51
C PRO A 33 12.71 14.92 2.15
N SER A 34 12.67 15.06 3.48
CA SER A 34 11.43 15.18 4.26
C SER A 34 10.48 13.97 4.15
N GLN A 35 11.01 12.79 3.80
CA GLN A 35 10.29 11.53 3.84
C GLN A 35 10.63 10.79 5.15
N PHE A 36 9.64 10.18 5.78
CA PHE A 36 9.80 9.48 7.06
C PHE A 36 8.96 8.22 7.12
N GLU A 37 9.47 7.21 7.81
CA GLU A 37 8.78 5.97 8.14
C GLU A 37 8.76 5.80 9.67
N ILE A 38 7.57 5.53 10.23
CA ILE A 38 7.39 5.14 11.63
C ILE A 38 6.64 3.81 11.62
N ASN A 39 7.28 2.78 12.14
CA ASN A 39 6.77 1.43 12.20
C ASN A 39 6.25 1.11 13.59
N TYR A 40 5.20 0.31 13.62
CA TYR A 40 4.57 -0.19 14.83
C TYR A 40 4.25 -1.67 14.64
N SER A 41 4.09 -2.38 15.76
CA SER A 41 3.87 -3.81 15.73
C SER A 41 2.58 -4.18 15.01
N TYR A 42 2.62 -5.36 14.39
CA TYR A 42 1.51 -5.96 13.67
C TYR A 42 0.30 -6.21 14.60
N GLY A 43 -0.87 -6.33 13.98
CA GLY A 43 -2.11 -6.68 14.67
C GLY A 43 -3.03 -7.51 13.79
N GLU A 44 -4.17 -7.89 14.34
CA GLU A 44 -5.25 -8.54 13.58
C GLU A 44 -5.73 -7.63 12.45
N ALA A 45 -6.16 -8.22 11.32
CA ALA A 45 -6.35 -7.48 10.06
C ALA A 45 -7.24 -6.23 10.17
N VAL A 46 -8.33 -6.29 10.93
CA VAL A 46 -9.23 -5.15 11.14
C VAL A 46 -8.56 -4.08 12.01
N ALA A 47 -7.96 -4.48 13.13
CA ALA A 47 -7.26 -3.55 14.03
C ALA A 47 -6.05 -2.89 13.34
N ALA A 48 -5.34 -3.61 12.47
CA ALA A 48 -4.28 -3.05 11.65
C ALA A 48 -4.81 -1.99 10.67
N ALA A 49 -5.99 -2.21 10.07
CA ALA A 49 -6.62 -1.21 9.20
C ALA A 49 -7.07 0.04 9.98
N ASP A 50 -7.62 -0.12 11.19
CA ASP A 50 -7.93 0.98 12.11
C ASP A 50 -6.65 1.78 12.46
N GLN A 51 -5.59 1.07 12.83
CA GLN A 51 -4.29 1.66 13.17
C GLN A 51 -3.69 2.44 12.01
N ILE A 52 -3.79 1.95 10.76
CA ILE A 52 -3.34 2.71 9.58
C ILE A 52 -4.11 4.02 9.43
N GLN A 53 -5.42 4.02 9.67
CA GLN A 53 -6.23 5.25 9.60
C GLN A 53 -5.84 6.23 10.71
N LEU A 54 -5.68 5.74 11.94
CA LEU A 54 -5.24 6.53 13.08
C LEU A 54 -3.83 7.08 12.89
N TYR A 55 -2.91 6.27 12.37
CA TYR A 55 -1.55 6.68 12.01
C TYR A 55 -1.57 7.91 11.10
N LYS A 56 -2.33 7.85 10.00
CA LYS A 56 -2.46 8.95 9.04
C LYS A 56 -3.04 10.21 9.69
N LEU A 57 -4.05 10.03 10.55
CA LEU A 57 -4.68 11.14 11.28
C LEU A 57 -3.68 11.80 12.25
N ILE A 58 -3.00 11.01 13.08
CA ILE A 58 -2.03 11.50 14.07
C ILE A 58 -0.92 12.28 13.38
N CYS A 59 -0.31 11.73 12.33
CA CYS A 59 0.75 12.41 11.58
C CYS A 59 0.27 13.77 11.04
N ARG A 60 -0.95 13.85 10.50
CA ARG A 60 -1.53 15.12 10.02
C ARG A 60 -1.79 16.11 11.14
N GLN A 61 -2.31 15.66 12.28
CA GLN A 61 -2.59 16.52 13.44
C GLN A 61 -1.31 17.09 14.04
N VAL A 62 -0.27 16.25 14.21
CA VAL A 62 1.03 16.70 14.71
C VAL A 62 1.68 17.67 13.72
N ALA A 63 1.70 17.34 12.43
CA ALA A 63 2.23 18.23 11.39
C ALA A 63 1.53 19.59 11.40
N THR A 64 0.19 19.60 11.46
CA THR A 64 -0.62 20.83 11.47
C THR A 64 -0.28 21.71 12.68
N LYS A 65 -0.14 21.11 13.87
CA LYS A 65 0.25 21.85 15.09
C LYS A 65 1.65 22.45 15.02
N MET A 66 2.52 21.90 14.17
CA MET A 66 3.88 22.38 13.96
C MET A 66 4.01 23.31 12.75
N GLY A 67 2.90 23.67 12.08
CA GLY A 67 2.92 24.51 10.88
C GLY A 67 3.34 23.75 9.60
N PHE A 68 3.29 22.42 9.61
CA PHE A 68 3.61 21.55 8.47
C PHE A 68 2.35 20.86 7.92
N THR A 69 2.48 20.21 6.76
CA THR A 69 1.45 19.33 6.18
C THR A 69 2.05 17.94 5.92
N ALA A 70 1.51 16.90 6.58
CA ALA A 70 1.88 15.52 6.29
C ALA A 70 1.08 14.96 5.11
N SER A 71 1.77 14.53 4.07
CA SER A 71 1.16 13.93 2.87
C SER A 71 1.37 12.42 2.82
N PHE A 72 0.33 11.73 2.37
CA PHE A 72 0.33 10.28 2.14
C PHE A 72 0.14 9.97 0.65
N LEU A 73 0.54 10.91 -0.20
CA LEU A 73 0.57 10.71 -1.63
C LEU A 73 1.65 9.69 -2.01
N PRO A 74 1.35 8.76 -2.93
CA PRO A 74 2.34 7.79 -3.38
C PRO A 74 3.54 8.42 -4.10
N LYS A 75 3.32 9.53 -4.83
CA LYS A 75 4.35 10.24 -5.58
C LYS A 75 4.07 11.75 -5.56
N PRO A 76 4.36 12.44 -4.43
CA PRO A 76 4.09 13.87 -4.31
C PRO A 76 5.04 14.73 -5.17
N VAL A 77 6.28 14.26 -5.39
CA VAL A 77 7.33 14.99 -6.12
C VAL A 77 7.94 14.06 -7.17
N VAL A 78 8.12 14.56 -8.40
CA VAL A 78 8.78 13.84 -9.50
C VAL A 78 10.30 13.88 -9.31
N GLY A 79 11.00 12.82 -9.74
CA GLY A 79 12.45 12.74 -9.65
C GLY A 79 13.02 12.29 -8.30
N VAL A 80 12.19 12.09 -7.27
CA VAL A 80 12.59 11.53 -5.97
C VAL A 80 11.77 10.29 -5.61
N ASN A 81 12.17 9.53 -4.59
CA ASN A 81 11.45 8.34 -4.14
C ASN A 81 9.98 8.64 -3.79
N GLY A 82 9.10 7.70 -4.13
CA GLY A 82 7.69 7.74 -3.72
C GLY A 82 7.47 7.11 -2.34
N SER A 83 6.26 7.26 -1.80
CA SER A 83 5.85 6.65 -0.54
C SER A 83 5.02 5.39 -0.80
N GLY A 84 5.41 4.28 -0.16
CA GLY A 84 4.68 3.01 -0.17
C GLY A 84 4.06 2.68 1.18
N MET A 85 3.13 1.74 1.21
CA MET A 85 2.59 1.15 2.43
C MET A 85 2.83 -0.36 2.41
N HIS A 86 4.08 -0.78 2.57
CA HIS A 86 4.44 -2.20 2.50
C HIS A 86 3.64 -3.01 3.53
N THR A 87 2.82 -3.93 3.03
CA THR A 87 1.84 -4.65 3.84
C THR A 87 2.37 -6.03 4.17
N ASN A 88 2.87 -6.18 5.39
CA ASN A 88 3.41 -7.43 5.91
C ASN A 88 2.26 -8.30 6.47
N VAL A 89 2.08 -9.51 5.93
CA VAL A 89 0.96 -10.40 6.29
C VAL A 89 1.44 -11.81 6.65
N SER A 90 0.76 -12.42 7.62
CA SER A 90 0.91 -13.83 7.97
C SER A 90 -0.43 -14.41 8.39
N VAL A 91 -0.57 -15.73 8.34
CA VAL A 91 -1.77 -16.43 8.82
C VAL A 91 -1.38 -17.30 10.00
N SER A 92 -2.13 -17.19 11.10
CA SER A 92 -1.94 -18.00 12.28
C SER A 92 -3.14 -18.92 12.52
N LYS A 93 -2.90 -20.11 13.07
CA LYS A 93 -3.94 -21.04 13.50
C LYS A 93 -3.59 -21.53 14.90
N ASN A 94 -4.51 -21.35 15.85
CA ASN A 94 -4.32 -21.74 17.25
C ASN A 94 -3.01 -21.20 17.85
N GLY A 95 -2.69 -19.93 17.59
CA GLY A 95 -1.47 -19.27 18.09
C GLY A 95 -0.17 -19.65 17.37
N LYS A 96 -0.21 -20.54 16.38
CA LYS A 96 0.95 -20.92 15.57
C LYS A 96 0.93 -20.22 14.21
N ASN A 97 2.05 -19.58 13.85
CA ASN A 97 2.23 -19.00 12.53
C ASN A 97 2.34 -20.12 11.48
N MET A 98 1.42 -20.12 10.52
CA MET A 98 1.33 -21.14 9.49
C MET A 98 2.34 -20.93 8.36
N PHE A 99 2.98 -19.76 8.29
CA PHE A 99 3.91 -19.43 7.21
C PHE A 99 5.35 -19.88 7.50
N TRP A 100 5.65 -20.33 8.72
CA TRP A 100 6.97 -20.81 9.07
C TRP A 100 7.15 -22.31 8.80
N ASP A 101 8.23 -22.65 8.10
CA ASP A 101 8.74 -24.03 8.04
C ASP A 101 10.27 -23.99 8.03
N PRO A 102 10.97 -24.44 9.08
CA PRO A 102 12.43 -24.40 9.14
C PRO A 102 13.12 -25.25 8.06
N LYS A 103 12.39 -26.17 7.41
CA LYS A 103 12.89 -27.03 6.32
C LYS A 103 12.41 -26.56 4.94
N GLY A 104 11.54 -25.55 4.88
CA GLY A 104 11.02 -25.00 3.62
C GLY A 104 12.05 -24.15 2.89
N GLU A 105 11.86 -23.99 1.58
CA GLU A 105 12.57 -22.97 0.79
C GLU A 105 12.30 -21.58 1.38
N GLU A 106 13.36 -20.77 1.56
CA GLU A 106 13.31 -19.49 2.31
C GLU A 106 12.75 -19.61 3.74
N LYS A 107 12.80 -20.81 4.32
CA LYS A 107 12.16 -21.18 5.61
C LYS A 107 10.65 -20.90 5.64
N LEU A 108 10.02 -20.97 4.47
CA LEU A 108 8.63 -20.64 4.25
C LEU A 108 7.80 -21.91 4.01
N ALA A 109 6.68 -22.03 4.72
CA ALA A 109 5.79 -23.19 4.59
C ALA A 109 5.09 -23.22 3.22
N LYS A 110 4.70 -24.42 2.75
CA LYS A 110 3.95 -24.60 1.50
C LYS A 110 2.68 -23.73 1.42
N VAL A 111 1.98 -23.55 2.55
CA VAL A 111 0.76 -22.73 2.61
C VAL A 111 1.04 -21.24 2.35
N ALA A 112 2.19 -20.72 2.77
CA ALA A 112 2.59 -19.35 2.49
C ALA A 112 3.01 -19.15 1.03
N TRP A 113 3.69 -20.15 0.46
CA TRP A 113 3.95 -20.20 -0.97
C TRP A 113 2.65 -20.20 -1.79
N SER A 114 1.67 -21.04 -1.44
CA SER A 114 0.36 -21.01 -2.09
C SER A 114 -0.37 -19.68 -1.88
N PHE A 115 -0.24 -19.06 -0.69
CA PHE A 115 -0.83 -17.76 -0.40
C PHE A 115 -0.28 -16.66 -1.33
N LEU A 116 1.05 -16.56 -1.47
CA LEU A 116 1.64 -15.55 -2.35
C LEU A 116 1.43 -15.87 -3.84
N ASP A 117 1.43 -17.15 -4.23
CA ASP A 117 1.20 -17.56 -5.63
C ASP A 117 -0.19 -17.12 -6.12
N ARG A 118 -1.21 -17.16 -5.24
CA ARG A 118 -2.54 -16.63 -5.53
C ARG A 118 -2.56 -15.11 -5.68
N ILE A 119 -1.81 -14.39 -4.85
CA ILE A 119 -1.69 -12.93 -4.98
C ILE A 119 -1.00 -12.56 -6.30
N LEU A 120 0.07 -13.27 -6.68
CA LEU A 120 0.73 -13.06 -7.98
C LEU A 120 -0.18 -13.40 -9.16
N SER A 121 -1.05 -14.39 -9.01
CA SER A 121 -2.01 -14.77 -10.05
C SER A 121 -2.97 -13.62 -10.33
N HIS A 122 -3.53 -13.03 -9.26
CA HIS A 122 -4.53 -11.96 -9.32
C HIS A 122 -3.95 -10.54 -9.17
N GLY A 123 -2.64 -10.36 -9.40
CA GLY A 123 -1.96 -9.07 -9.15
C GLY A 123 -2.58 -7.90 -9.91
N ASN A 124 -2.96 -8.10 -11.17
CA ASN A 124 -3.65 -7.09 -11.98
C ASN A 124 -5.08 -6.85 -11.49
N ASP A 125 -5.81 -7.93 -11.24
CA ASP A 125 -7.20 -7.91 -10.78
C ASP A 125 -7.37 -7.03 -9.53
N ILE A 126 -6.46 -7.17 -8.55
CA ILE A 126 -6.53 -6.42 -7.29
C ILE A 126 -5.74 -5.11 -7.32
N CYS A 127 -5.06 -4.77 -8.42
CA CYS A 127 -4.17 -3.61 -8.48
C CYS A 127 -4.88 -2.31 -8.09
N LEU A 128 -6.12 -2.09 -8.56
CA LEU A 128 -6.93 -0.90 -8.26
C LEU A 128 -7.33 -0.80 -6.77
N LEU A 129 -7.36 -1.92 -6.04
CA LEU A 129 -7.60 -1.94 -4.59
C LEU A 129 -6.32 -1.60 -3.82
N LEU A 130 -5.16 -1.98 -4.35
CA LEU A 130 -3.85 -1.70 -3.76
C LEU A 130 -3.32 -0.30 -4.11
N ASN A 131 -3.75 0.27 -5.24
CA ASN A 131 -3.30 1.53 -5.82
C ASN A 131 -4.51 2.33 -6.31
N ALA A 132 -5.09 3.14 -5.42
CA ALA A 132 -6.47 3.60 -5.59
C ALA A 132 -6.63 5.01 -6.18
N SER A 133 -5.55 5.65 -6.63
CA SER A 133 -5.52 7.01 -7.19
C SER A 133 -4.64 7.09 -8.44
N VAL A 134 -4.83 8.13 -9.27
CA VAL A 134 -3.97 8.42 -10.43
C VAL A 134 -2.51 8.57 -9.99
N ASN A 135 -2.26 9.15 -8.81
CA ASN A 135 -0.91 9.41 -8.30
C ASN A 135 -0.18 8.10 -7.91
N ALA A 136 -0.92 7.06 -7.50
CA ALA A 136 -0.34 5.75 -7.18
C ALA A 136 0.40 5.12 -8.36
N TYR A 137 -0.11 5.30 -9.58
CA TYR A 137 0.51 4.73 -10.79
C TYR A 137 1.80 5.44 -11.21
N ARG A 138 1.97 6.73 -10.83
CA ARG A 138 3.26 7.44 -11.00
C ARG A 138 4.34 6.90 -10.08
N ARG A 139 3.97 6.26 -8.97
CA ARG A 139 4.92 5.51 -8.15
C ARG A 139 5.32 4.22 -8.85
N LEU A 140 4.37 3.49 -9.45
CA LEU A 140 4.61 2.20 -10.14
C LEU A 140 5.37 2.29 -11.47
N ASP A 141 5.84 3.48 -11.86
CA ASP A 141 6.66 3.69 -13.05
C ASP A 141 7.96 2.86 -12.97
N PRO A 142 8.26 2.02 -13.98
CA PRO A 142 9.45 1.15 -14.02
C PRO A 142 10.78 1.88 -13.96
N HIS A 143 10.83 3.20 -14.20
CA HIS A 143 12.07 3.99 -14.11
C HIS A 143 12.45 4.37 -12.67
N PHE A 144 11.59 4.09 -11.68
CA PHE A 144 11.85 4.36 -10.26
C PHE A 144 11.72 3.05 -9.45
N GLU A 145 12.31 2.99 -8.25
CA GLU A 145 12.46 1.77 -7.40
C GLU A 145 11.15 1.11 -6.91
N ALA A 146 10.03 1.32 -7.58
CA ALA A 146 8.75 0.81 -7.16
C ALA A 146 8.52 -0.66 -7.57
N PRO A 147 7.84 -1.43 -6.71
CA PRO A 147 7.65 -2.86 -6.88
C PRO A 147 6.49 -3.15 -7.86
N ASN A 148 6.73 -2.94 -9.16
CA ASN A 148 5.74 -3.13 -10.22
C ASN A 148 5.79 -4.51 -10.90
N GLN A 149 6.83 -5.30 -10.66
CA GLN A 149 6.97 -6.63 -11.24
C GLN A 149 6.17 -7.65 -10.45
N ILE A 150 5.26 -8.36 -11.10
CA ILE A 150 4.40 -9.38 -10.49
C ILE A 150 5.21 -10.66 -10.29
N LYS A 151 6.11 -10.60 -9.31
CA LYS A 151 7.04 -11.66 -8.95
C LYS A 151 7.26 -11.68 -7.44
N ALA A 152 7.79 -12.80 -6.95
CA ALA A 152 8.16 -12.95 -5.54
C ALA A 152 9.67 -13.15 -5.39
N SER A 153 10.31 -12.42 -4.48
CA SER A 153 11.74 -12.58 -4.22
C SER A 153 12.13 -12.26 -2.78
N PRO A 154 13.05 -13.01 -2.16
CA PRO A 154 13.62 -12.63 -0.85
C PRO A 154 14.56 -11.41 -0.95
N VAL A 155 15.20 -11.21 -2.11
CA VAL A 155 16.30 -10.23 -2.29
C VAL A 155 15.94 -9.05 -3.20
N ASP A 156 15.07 -9.25 -4.20
CA ASP A 156 14.77 -8.24 -5.20
C ASP A 156 13.78 -7.19 -4.67
N ARG A 157 14.21 -5.93 -4.64
CA ARG A 157 13.41 -4.80 -4.14
C ARG A 157 12.31 -4.35 -5.10
N GLY A 158 12.43 -4.67 -6.39
CA GLY A 158 11.42 -4.40 -7.44
C GLY A 158 10.32 -5.47 -7.53
N SER A 159 10.40 -6.53 -6.72
CA SER A 159 9.36 -7.54 -6.64
C SER A 159 8.09 -7.00 -5.94
N MET A 160 6.92 -7.29 -6.51
CA MET A 160 5.62 -7.01 -5.89
C MET A 160 5.51 -7.65 -4.52
N ILE A 161 6.03 -8.88 -4.38
CA ILE A 161 6.03 -9.62 -3.13
C ILE A 161 7.47 -9.90 -2.68
N ARG A 162 7.80 -9.51 -1.45
CA ARG A 162 9.05 -9.90 -0.81
C ARG A 162 8.81 -10.93 0.28
N ILE A 163 9.82 -11.77 0.50
CA ILE A 163 9.86 -12.77 1.59
C ILE A 163 10.96 -12.34 2.58
N PRO A 164 10.62 -11.58 3.63
CA PRO A 164 11.60 -11.19 4.64
C PRO A 164 12.12 -12.42 5.40
N ILE A 165 13.39 -12.35 5.82
CA ILE A 165 13.93 -13.34 6.76
C ILE A 165 13.11 -13.31 8.05
N GLY A 166 12.59 -14.48 8.44
CA GLY A 166 11.74 -14.63 9.61
C GLY A 166 12.14 -15.82 10.48
N ASN A 167 11.37 -16.01 11.56
CA ASN A 167 11.41 -17.17 12.44
C ASN A 167 9.99 -17.72 12.67
N GLU A 168 9.84 -18.65 13.61
CA GLU A 168 8.53 -19.25 13.95
C GLU A 168 7.44 -18.24 14.28
N LYS A 169 7.80 -17.07 14.80
CA LYS A 169 6.84 -16.00 15.12
C LYS A 169 6.71 -14.99 13.98
N THR A 170 7.80 -14.64 13.31
CA THR A 170 7.88 -13.48 12.41
C THR A 170 7.85 -13.80 10.91
N SER A 171 7.75 -15.08 10.53
CA SER A 171 7.60 -15.50 9.12
C SER A 171 6.37 -14.85 8.49
N ARG A 172 6.53 -14.22 7.33
CA ARG A 172 5.51 -13.39 6.70
C ARG A 172 5.79 -13.17 5.22
N VAL A 173 4.79 -12.67 4.51
CA VAL A 173 4.86 -12.21 3.12
C VAL A 173 4.68 -10.70 3.12
N GLU A 174 5.53 -9.96 2.39
CA GLU A 174 5.46 -8.49 2.28
C GLU A 174 4.91 -8.10 0.91
N VAL A 175 3.69 -7.57 0.85
CA VAL A 175 3.10 -7.00 -0.38
C VAL A 175 3.53 -5.54 -0.49
N ARG A 176 4.43 -5.25 -1.44
CA ARG A 176 5.14 -3.96 -1.51
C ARG A 176 4.45 -2.95 -2.42
N SER A 177 3.61 -3.39 -3.35
CA SER A 177 2.94 -2.52 -4.33
C SER A 177 1.91 -1.57 -3.73
N VAL A 178 1.43 -1.83 -2.51
CA VAL A 178 0.36 -1.04 -1.88
C VAL A 178 0.74 0.42 -1.71
N SER A 179 -0.18 1.30 -2.08
CA SER A 179 -0.06 2.75 -1.94
C SER A 179 -0.65 3.24 -0.60
N PRO A 180 -0.06 4.27 0.04
CA PRO A 180 -0.54 4.77 1.33
C PRO A 180 -1.89 5.51 1.29
N ASP A 181 -2.33 5.90 0.11
CA ASP A 181 -3.65 6.49 -0.15
C ASP A 181 -4.73 5.43 -0.45
N ALA A 182 -4.39 4.15 -0.52
CA ALA A 182 -5.35 3.07 -0.59
C ALA A 182 -6.21 3.00 0.68
N ASN A 183 -7.43 2.46 0.53
CA ASN A 183 -8.28 2.16 1.67
C ASN A 183 -7.72 0.91 2.38
N PRO A 184 -7.22 1.00 3.63
CA PRO A 184 -6.57 -0.13 4.27
C PRO A 184 -7.50 -1.33 4.48
N TYR A 185 -8.80 -1.12 4.68
CA TYR A 185 -9.77 -2.23 4.80
C TYR A 185 -9.88 -3.01 3.49
N MET A 186 -9.94 -2.30 2.36
CA MET A 186 -9.99 -2.93 1.03
C MET A 186 -8.67 -3.65 0.72
N VAL A 187 -7.53 -3.09 1.13
CA VAL A 187 -6.22 -3.75 1.00
C VAL A 187 -6.19 -5.04 1.80
N MET A 188 -6.52 -4.99 3.09
CA MET A 188 -6.51 -6.20 3.94
C MET A 188 -7.48 -7.25 3.40
N TYR A 189 -8.69 -6.85 3.02
CA TYR A 189 -9.67 -7.75 2.44
C TYR A 189 -9.17 -8.39 1.14
N ALA A 190 -8.67 -7.60 0.19
CA ALA A 190 -8.16 -8.09 -1.08
C ALA A 190 -6.97 -9.04 -0.90
N VAL A 191 -5.98 -8.66 -0.08
CA VAL A 191 -4.77 -9.47 0.15
C VAL A 191 -5.10 -10.79 0.82
N PHE A 192 -5.85 -10.77 1.94
CA PHE A 192 -6.17 -12.00 2.66
C PHE A 192 -7.14 -12.89 1.90
N ARG A 193 -8.20 -12.33 1.29
CA ARG A 193 -9.17 -13.16 0.54
C ARG A 193 -8.52 -13.80 -0.68
N THR A 194 -7.70 -13.05 -1.42
CA THR A 194 -6.93 -13.57 -2.56
C THR A 194 -5.92 -14.62 -2.11
N GLY A 195 -5.12 -14.36 -1.07
CA GLY A 195 -4.15 -15.34 -0.60
C GLY A 195 -4.77 -16.62 -0.04
N ILE A 196 -5.97 -16.55 0.55
CA ILE A 196 -6.64 -17.72 1.13
C ILE A 196 -7.45 -18.51 0.08
N GLN A 197 -8.04 -17.85 -0.92
CA GLN A 197 -9.04 -18.47 -1.79
C GLN A 197 -8.86 -18.24 -3.28
N GLY A 198 -7.99 -17.33 -3.69
CA GLY A 198 -7.69 -17.09 -5.09
C GLY A 198 -7.23 -18.37 -5.79
N GLU A 199 -7.40 -18.38 -7.10
CA GLU A 199 -6.89 -19.47 -7.92
C GLU A 199 -5.42 -19.22 -8.26
N ILE A 200 -4.68 -20.30 -8.48
CA ILE A 200 -3.29 -20.20 -8.92
C ILE A 200 -3.29 -20.31 -10.44
N ALA A 201 -2.85 -19.26 -11.11
CA ALA A 201 -2.74 -19.22 -12.55
C ALA A 201 -1.73 -20.27 -13.04
N LYS A 202 -2.07 -20.95 -14.14
CA LYS A 202 -1.19 -21.95 -14.78
C LYS A 202 -0.14 -21.27 -15.65
N ILE A 203 0.76 -20.53 -15.01
CA ILE A 203 1.86 -19.80 -15.65
C ILE A 203 3.17 -20.49 -15.34
N LYS A 204 3.97 -20.77 -16.38
CA LYS A 204 5.32 -21.32 -16.20
C LYS A 204 6.16 -20.32 -15.42
N ASN A 205 6.79 -20.79 -14.35
CA ASN A 205 7.64 -19.96 -13.48
C ASN A 205 6.90 -18.74 -12.91
N LEU A 206 5.65 -18.92 -12.46
CA LEU A 206 4.76 -17.85 -11.94
C LEU A 206 5.47 -16.80 -11.08
N ARG A 207 6.37 -17.24 -10.19
CA ARG A 207 7.09 -16.38 -9.23
C ARG A 207 8.14 -15.47 -9.86
N GLN A 208 8.53 -15.69 -11.10
CA GLN A 208 9.52 -14.92 -11.87
C GLN A 208 9.04 -14.66 -13.31
N ALA A 209 7.75 -14.79 -13.58
CA ALA A 209 7.20 -14.52 -14.90
C ALA A 209 7.32 -13.02 -15.22
N GLU A 210 7.59 -12.69 -16.48
CA GLU A 210 7.68 -11.30 -16.95
C GLU A 210 6.27 -10.70 -17.05
N ARG A 211 5.76 -10.26 -15.92
CA ARG A 211 4.45 -9.62 -15.76
C ARG A 211 4.60 -8.36 -14.92
N TYR A 212 3.83 -7.35 -15.25
CA TYR A 212 3.90 -6.04 -14.62
C TYR A 212 2.50 -5.59 -14.22
N LEU A 213 2.42 -4.88 -13.10
CA LEU A 213 1.22 -4.16 -12.72
C LEU A 213 0.97 -3.03 -13.75
N PRO A 214 -0.30 -2.62 -13.96
CA PRO A 214 -0.64 -1.47 -14.78
C PRO A 214 0.15 -0.22 -14.39
N ASP A 215 0.55 0.57 -15.39
CA ASP A 215 1.27 1.84 -15.24
C ASP A 215 0.35 3.06 -15.20
N ASN A 216 -0.97 2.85 -15.33
CA ASN A 216 -1.99 3.89 -15.28
C ASN A 216 -3.30 3.36 -14.69
N ILE A 217 -4.11 4.27 -14.14
CA ILE A 217 -5.36 3.92 -13.46
C ILE A 217 -6.43 3.38 -14.41
N TYR A 218 -6.46 3.78 -15.68
CA TYR A 218 -7.50 3.36 -16.61
C TYR A 218 -7.34 1.87 -16.96
N THR A 219 -6.12 1.44 -17.26
CA THR A 219 -5.82 0.01 -17.44
C THR A 219 -6.14 -0.79 -16.19
N ALA A 220 -5.84 -0.27 -14.99
CA ALA A 220 -6.20 -0.97 -13.76
C ALA A 220 -7.71 -1.02 -13.49
N ILE A 221 -8.49 -0.03 -13.92
CA ILE A 221 -9.96 -0.06 -13.89
C ILE A 221 -10.48 -1.12 -14.84
N ASP A 222 -9.93 -1.21 -16.06
CA ASP A 222 -10.32 -2.22 -17.05
C ASP A 222 -9.98 -3.63 -16.58
N ASP A 223 -8.78 -3.86 -16.07
CA ASP A 223 -8.37 -5.14 -15.45
C ASP A 223 -9.29 -5.50 -14.28
N PHE A 224 -9.59 -4.54 -13.42
CA PHE A 224 -10.48 -4.74 -12.27
C PHE A 224 -11.91 -5.08 -12.72
N LEU A 225 -12.44 -4.43 -13.76
CA LEU A 225 -13.79 -4.68 -14.28
C LEU A 225 -13.91 -6.01 -15.03
N THR A 226 -12.88 -6.40 -15.78
CA THR A 226 -12.89 -7.62 -16.59
C THR A 226 -12.61 -8.88 -15.79
N ALA A 227 -11.88 -8.78 -14.67
CA ALA A 227 -11.54 -9.93 -13.84
C ALA A 227 -12.77 -10.57 -13.17
N GLU A 228 -12.98 -11.87 -13.36
CA GLU A 228 -14.01 -12.64 -12.63
C GLU A 228 -13.70 -12.69 -11.13
N TRP A 229 -12.42 -12.71 -10.76
CA TRP A 229 -11.99 -12.75 -9.38
C TRP A 229 -12.48 -11.54 -8.57
N THR A 230 -12.47 -10.34 -9.13
CA THR A 230 -12.98 -9.14 -8.44
C THR A 230 -14.48 -9.19 -8.24
N THR A 231 -15.22 -9.85 -9.14
CA THR A 231 -16.66 -10.13 -8.97
C THR A 231 -16.87 -11.11 -7.81
N THR A 232 -16.08 -12.17 -7.73
CA THR A 232 -16.10 -13.10 -6.58
C THR A 232 -15.73 -12.40 -5.27
N LEU A 233 -14.77 -11.48 -5.33
CA LEU A 233 -14.26 -10.75 -4.17
C LEU A 233 -15.31 -9.77 -3.60
N LEU A 234 -15.99 -8.99 -4.43
CA LEU A 234 -16.82 -7.87 -3.98
C LEU A 234 -18.32 -8.02 -4.28
N GLY A 235 -18.70 -8.92 -5.19
CA GLY A 235 -20.01 -8.91 -5.84
C GLY A 235 -20.09 -7.84 -6.94
N GLU A 236 -20.99 -8.06 -7.90
CA GLU A 236 -21.12 -7.20 -9.09
C GLU A 236 -21.44 -5.74 -8.75
N ASP A 237 -22.37 -5.49 -7.81
CA ASP A 237 -22.78 -4.14 -7.43
C ASP A 237 -21.63 -3.33 -6.81
N VAL A 238 -20.94 -3.88 -5.80
CA VAL A 238 -19.84 -3.19 -5.12
C VAL A 238 -18.67 -2.98 -6.08
N LYS A 239 -18.37 -3.97 -6.93
CA LYS A 239 -17.35 -3.86 -7.98
C LYS A 239 -17.66 -2.71 -8.94
N ALA A 240 -18.88 -2.65 -9.50
CA ALA A 240 -19.28 -1.59 -10.42
C ALA A 240 -19.20 -0.21 -9.76
N ARG A 241 -19.77 -0.05 -8.57
CA ARG A 241 -19.77 1.24 -7.85
C ARG A 241 -18.37 1.70 -7.46
N TYR A 242 -17.48 0.78 -7.10
CA TYR A 242 -16.09 1.12 -6.82
C TYR A 242 -15.37 1.58 -8.09
N ALA A 243 -15.53 0.86 -9.21
CA ALA A 243 -14.94 1.24 -10.49
C ALA A 243 -15.44 2.61 -10.98
N ASP A 244 -16.75 2.86 -10.90
CA ASP A 244 -17.37 4.14 -11.26
C ASP A 244 -16.80 5.29 -10.42
N LEU A 245 -16.65 5.10 -9.11
CA LEU A 245 -16.04 6.08 -8.22
C LEU A 245 -14.59 6.37 -8.64
N LYS A 246 -13.81 5.35 -8.97
CA LYS A 246 -12.40 5.52 -9.39
C LYS A 246 -12.28 6.18 -10.74
N LYS A 247 -13.13 5.81 -11.70
CA LYS A 247 -13.21 6.45 -13.01
C LYS A 247 -13.59 7.93 -12.88
N ALA A 248 -14.63 8.23 -12.10
CA ALA A 248 -15.02 9.61 -11.82
C ALA A 248 -13.91 10.43 -11.11
N SER A 249 -13.05 9.79 -10.30
CA SER A 249 -11.87 10.45 -9.72
C SER A 249 -10.76 10.69 -10.75
N ALA A 250 -10.52 9.72 -11.62
CA ALA A 250 -9.49 9.80 -12.67
C ALA A 250 -9.84 10.84 -13.75
N ASP A 251 -11.11 10.92 -14.12
CA ASP A 251 -11.63 11.82 -15.16
C ASP A 251 -11.76 13.29 -14.70
N ARG A 252 -11.47 13.60 -13.42
CA ARG A 252 -11.59 14.99 -12.93
C ARG A 252 -10.62 15.89 -13.68
N CYS A 253 -11.17 16.81 -14.47
CA CYS A 253 -10.46 17.92 -15.09
C CYS A 253 -10.30 19.07 -14.08
N PRO A 254 -9.17 19.82 -14.09
CA PRO A 254 -8.98 21.02 -13.27
C PRO A 254 -10.15 22.04 -13.35
N ARG A 255 -10.84 22.12 -14.50
CA ARG A 255 -12.01 23.00 -14.69
C ARG A 255 -13.21 22.64 -13.77
N LEU A 256 -13.36 21.37 -13.41
CA LEU A 256 -14.42 20.89 -12.51
C LEU A 256 -14.07 21.06 -11.03
N LEU A 257 -12.80 21.32 -10.71
CA LEU A 257 -12.34 21.56 -9.33
C LEU A 257 -12.63 22.98 -8.83
N GLY A 258 -13.00 23.91 -9.72
CA GLY A 258 -13.11 25.33 -9.39
C GLY A 258 -11.75 26.01 -9.18
N THR A 259 -11.74 27.31 -8.88
CA THR A 259 -10.52 28.11 -8.68
C THR A 259 -9.97 28.07 -7.25
N PHE A 260 -10.66 27.42 -6.32
CA PHE A 260 -10.30 27.34 -4.91
C PHE A 260 -10.27 25.89 -4.43
N VAL A 261 -9.10 25.43 -4.01
CA VAL A 261 -8.95 24.16 -3.29
C VAL A 261 -9.32 24.38 -1.83
N LYS A 262 -10.32 23.65 -1.33
CA LYS A 262 -10.74 23.79 0.07
C LYS A 262 -9.75 23.07 0.98
N THR A 263 -9.47 23.61 2.17
CA THR A 263 -8.59 22.95 3.16
C THR A 263 -8.95 21.49 3.46
N PRO A 264 -10.24 21.09 3.56
CA PRO A 264 -10.61 19.68 3.70
C PRO A 264 -10.23 18.82 2.49
N GLU A 265 -10.20 19.40 1.28
CA GLU A 265 -9.76 18.68 0.10
C GLU A 265 -8.25 18.44 0.17
N VAL A 266 -7.46 19.41 0.65
CA VAL A 266 -6.02 19.21 0.94
C VAL A 266 -5.78 18.16 2.02
N GLN A 267 -6.61 18.12 3.07
CA GLN A 267 -6.41 17.25 4.23
C GLN A 267 -6.99 15.83 4.05
N TYR A 268 -8.06 15.68 3.25
CA TYR A 268 -8.86 14.45 3.16
C TYR A 268 -9.05 13.95 1.72
N HIS A 269 -8.97 14.81 0.70
CA HIS A 269 -9.05 14.44 -0.71
C HIS A 269 -7.76 14.80 -1.45
N HIS A 270 -6.71 14.02 -1.15
CA HIS A 270 -5.37 14.08 -1.76
C HIS A 270 -5.38 14.39 -3.28
N ASP A 271 -6.40 13.94 -4.00
CA ASP A 271 -6.61 14.19 -5.44
C ASP A 271 -6.75 15.67 -5.85
N VAL A 272 -7.28 16.56 -4.98
CA VAL A 272 -7.54 17.98 -5.35
C VAL A 272 -6.30 18.86 -5.18
N TYR A 273 -5.55 18.68 -4.08
CA TYR A 273 -4.28 19.39 -3.88
C TYR A 273 -3.23 18.96 -4.90
N ASN A 274 -3.28 17.69 -5.34
CA ASN A 274 -2.47 17.17 -6.44
C ASN A 274 -2.62 18.01 -7.70
N GLN A 275 -3.84 18.15 -8.24
CA GLN A 275 -4.01 18.84 -9.52
C GLN A 275 -3.65 20.33 -9.43
N TYR A 276 -3.87 20.97 -8.27
CA TYR A 276 -3.51 22.37 -8.06
C TYR A 276 -2.00 22.61 -7.99
N LEU A 277 -1.27 21.86 -7.15
CA LEU A 277 0.19 22.00 -7.06
C LEU A 277 0.86 21.73 -8.42
N TRP A 278 0.34 20.78 -9.18
CA TRP A 278 0.91 20.44 -10.49
C TRP A 278 0.66 21.47 -11.59
N ASN A 279 -0.37 22.32 -11.50
CA ASN A 279 -0.55 23.43 -12.44
C ASN A 279 0.39 24.63 -12.15
N LEU A 280 1.15 24.57 -11.05
CA LEU A 280 2.12 25.59 -10.67
C LEU A 280 3.56 25.24 -11.12
N PHE A 281 3.76 24.08 -11.76
CA PHE A 281 5.05 23.61 -12.30
C PHE A 281 4.97 23.32 -13.79
#